data_AF-A0A1Q6M1S0-F1
#
_entry.id   AF-A0A1Q6M1S0-F1
#
_cell.length_a   1.000
_cell.length_b   1.000
_cell.length_c   1.000
_cell.angle_alpha   90.00
_cell.angle_beta   90.00
_cell.angle_gamma   90.00
#
_symmetry.space_group_name_H-M   'P 1'
#
loop_
_entity.id
_entity.type
_entity.pdbx_description
1 polymer ?
#
loop_
_entity_poly.entity_id
_entity_poly.type
_entity_poly.pdbx_seq_one_letter_code
_entity_poly.pdbx_strand_id
1 'polypeptide(L)'
;MSKLFNNYILLKSQDCNKFYLFKSGIFYIFLDADARSMSQQFGFKLSNLNNSVVKCGFPTNSLDKYIEKFKIAGCPVHIVCDDDCKPISNSVDLNFFVNNQLFEKTLNNFLDLNIDMLSISQAFDTLFNLQHDFKQVMQEVSDEKKRPLV
;
A
#
# COMPACT_ATOMS: atom_id res chain seq x y z
N MET A 1 14.84 18.88 11.49
CA MET A 1 15.02 17.56 10.84
C MET A 1 13.85 17.30 9.91
N SER A 2 14.06 16.61 8.77
CA SER A 2 12.98 16.33 7.81
C SER A 2 12.01 15.26 8.34
N LYS A 3 10.72 15.35 7.96
CA LYS A 3 9.68 14.37 8.34
C LYS A 3 10.09 12.93 8.02
N LEU A 4 10.69 12.73 6.85
CA LEU A 4 11.17 11.43 6.36
C LEU A 4 12.32 10.85 7.23
N PHE A 5 13.27 11.69 7.67
CA PHE A 5 14.34 11.22 8.54
C PHE A 5 13.87 10.96 9.97
N ASN A 6 12.94 11.77 10.50
CA ASN A 6 12.32 11.50 11.80
C ASN A 6 11.59 10.16 11.81
N ASN A 7 10.88 9.81 10.72
CA ASN A 7 10.21 8.52 10.59
C ASN A 7 11.22 7.36 10.59
N TYR A 8 12.35 7.51 9.90
CA TYR A 8 13.43 6.54 9.95
C TYR A 8 13.98 6.31 11.36
N ILE A 9 14.23 7.37 12.12
CA ILE A 9 14.72 7.26 13.51
C ILE A 9 13.68 6.56 14.39
N LEU A 10 12.39 6.87 14.22
CA LEU A 10 11.31 6.20 14.95
C LEU A 10 11.23 4.70 14.62
N LEU A 11 11.30 4.33 13.36
CA LEU A 11 11.27 2.92 12.95
C LEU A 11 12.51 2.16 13.47
N LYS A 12 13.68 2.80 13.42
CA LYS A 12 14.92 2.23 13.97
C LYS A 12 14.93 2.10 15.48
N SER A 13 14.18 2.92 16.22
CA SER A 13 14.04 2.74 17.67
C SER A 13 13.12 1.58 18.02
N GLN A 14 12.19 1.22 17.13
CA GLN A 14 11.31 0.05 17.30
C GLN A 14 12.02 -1.26 16.92
N ASP A 15 12.72 -1.28 15.78
CA ASP A 15 13.48 -2.45 15.34
C ASP A 15 14.69 -2.01 14.52
N CYS A 16 15.86 -2.05 15.15
CA CYS A 16 17.10 -1.60 14.53
C CYS A 16 17.67 -2.58 13.48
N ASN A 17 17.24 -3.84 13.51
CA ASN A 17 17.76 -4.92 12.66
C ASN A 17 17.13 -4.96 11.26
N LYS A 18 15.98 -4.30 11.07
CA LYS A 18 15.32 -4.21 9.77
C LYS A 18 15.91 -3.12 8.89
N PHE A 19 15.99 -3.38 7.58
CA PHE A 19 16.30 -2.36 6.59
C PHE A 19 15.01 -1.66 6.13
N TYR A 20 14.97 -0.34 6.20
CA TYR A 20 13.78 0.46 5.86
C TYR A 20 13.96 1.18 4.52
N LEU A 21 13.08 0.87 3.57
CA LEU A 21 13.09 1.41 2.21
C LEU A 21 11.95 2.40 2.01
N PHE A 22 12.28 3.68 1.87
CA PHE A 22 11.32 4.76 1.74
C PHE A 22 11.06 5.09 0.28
N LYS A 23 9.81 5.33 -0.10
CA LYS A 23 9.52 5.97 -1.38
C LYS A 23 9.78 7.48 -1.28
N SER A 24 10.59 8.01 -2.18
CA SER A 24 10.92 9.44 -2.26
C SER A 24 10.85 9.89 -3.71
N GLY A 25 9.71 10.44 -4.11
CA GLY A 25 9.43 10.79 -5.51
C GLY A 25 9.48 9.56 -6.43
N ILE A 26 10.34 9.61 -7.45
CA ILE A 26 10.55 8.54 -8.44
C ILE A 26 11.60 7.49 -8.01
N PHE A 27 12.05 7.53 -6.75
CA PHE A 27 13.03 6.59 -6.20
C PHE A 27 12.51 5.87 -4.96
N TYR A 28 13.01 4.68 -4.73
CA TYR A 28 13.06 4.05 -3.41
C TYR A 28 14.45 4.27 -2.81
N ILE A 29 14.51 4.75 -1.57
CA ILE A 29 15.75 5.12 -0.89
C ILE A 29 15.87 4.50 0.51
N PHE A 30 17.07 4.04 0.83
CA PHE A 30 17.50 3.76 2.20
C PHE A 30 18.14 5.03 2.77
N LEU A 31 18.12 5.16 4.10
CA LEU A 31 18.66 6.31 4.80
C LEU A 31 19.78 5.91 5.76
N ASP A 32 20.76 6.79 5.88
CA ASP A 32 21.81 6.78 6.87
C ASP A 32 22.54 5.44 7.03
N ALA A 33 22.43 4.75 8.18
CA ALA A 33 23.10 3.47 8.40
C ALA A 33 22.65 2.37 7.41
N ASP A 34 21.36 2.37 7.04
CA ASP A 34 20.83 1.43 6.05
C ASP A 34 21.38 1.77 4.66
N ALA A 35 21.49 3.06 4.35
CA ALA A 35 22.07 3.51 3.09
C ALA A 35 23.53 3.07 2.95
N ARG A 36 24.34 3.18 4.00
CA ARG A 36 25.74 2.73 3.99
C ARG A 36 25.85 1.22 3.77
N SER A 37 25.06 0.45 4.50
CA SER A 37 25.05 -1.02 4.39
C SER A 37 24.59 -1.49 3.01
N MET A 38 23.48 -0.95 2.51
CA MET A 38 22.91 -1.32 1.21
C MET A 38 23.77 -0.83 0.04
N SER A 39 24.43 0.32 0.18
CA SER A 39 25.43 0.80 -0.79
C SER A 39 26.61 -0.17 -0.90
N GLN A 40 27.15 -0.62 0.24
CA GLN A 40 28.26 -1.57 0.28
C GLN A 40 27.87 -2.95 -0.28
N GLN A 41 26.69 -3.46 0.07
CA GLN A 41 26.27 -4.81 -0.30
C GLN A 41 25.78 -4.90 -1.76
N PHE A 42 25.07 -3.89 -2.26
CA PHE A 42 24.42 -3.94 -3.58
C PHE A 42 25.00 -2.95 -4.60
N GLY A 43 26.03 -2.18 -4.22
CA GLY A 43 26.69 -1.22 -5.10
C GLY A 43 25.84 0.01 -5.42
N PHE A 44 24.85 0.34 -4.61
CA PHE A 44 24.06 1.56 -4.81
C PHE A 44 24.91 2.81 -4.59
N LYS A 45 24.74 3.82 -5.43
CA LYS A 45 25.44 5.10 -5.27
C LYS A 45 24.98 5.78 -3.97
N LEU A 46 25.91 5.96 -3.03
CA LEU A 46 25.69 6.75 -1.82
C LEU A 46 25.75 8.24 -2.16
N SER A 47 24.78 9.00 -1.65
CA SER A 47 24.66 10.44 -1.86
C SER A 47 24.06 11.11 -0.62
N ASN A 48 24.07 12.44 -0.56
CA ASN A 48 23.47 13.16 0.55
C ASN A 48 21.97 13.40 0.32
N LEU A 49 21.13 13.09 1.31
CA LEU A 49 19.75 13.55 1.37
C LEU A 49 19.70 15.03 1.76
N ASN A 50 20.53 15.39 2.74
CA ASN A 50 20.77 16.74 3.23
C ASN A 50 22.20 16.84 3.79
N ASN A 51 22.54 17.93 4.48
CA ASN A 51 23.91 18.18 4.96
C ASN A 51 24.45 17.14 5.95
N SER A 52 23.59 16.37 6.63
CA SER A 52 24.00 15.41 7.67
C SER A 52 23.57 13.97 7.40
N VAL A 53 22.57 13.75 6.55
CA VAL A 53 21.98 12.43 6.30
C VAL A 53 22.34 11.95 4.90
N VAL A 54 22.89 10.75 4.81
CA VAL A 54 23.16 10.07 3.54
C VAL A 54 21.98 9.20 3.11
N LYS A 55 21.90 8.91 1.81
CA LYS A 55 20.92 8.05 1.17
C LYS A 55 21.53 7.26 0.02
N CYS A 56 20.96 6.10 -0.27
CA CYS A 56 21.20 5.36 -1.51
C CYS A 56 19.88 4.74 -1.96
N GLY A 57 19.77 4.31 -3.22
CA GLY A 57 18.51 3.77 -3.71
C GLY A 57 18.50 3.47 -5.20
N PHE A 58 17.30 3.22 -5.71
CA PHE A 58 17.05 2.86 -7.11
C PHE A 58 15.69 3.41 -7.59
N PRO A 59 15.49 3.55 -8.91
CA PRO A 59 14.24 4.06 -9.46
C PRO A 59 13.05 3.14 -9.16
N THR A 60 11.85 3.71 -9.02
CA THR A 60 10.63 2.97 -8.65
C THR A 60 10.25 1.86 -9.63
N ASN A 61 10.56 2.02 -10.92
CA ASN A 61 10.29 1.01 -11.95
C ASN A 61 11.13 -0.28 -11.82
N SER A 62 12.11 -0.28 -10.93
CA SER A 62 13.01 -1.42 -10.69
C SER A 62 12.70 -2.14 -9.38
N LEU A 63 11.57 -1.83 -8.73
CA LEU A 63 11.24 -2.37 -7.41
C LEU A 63 11.28 -3.90 -7.38
N ASP A 64 10.53 -4.57 -8.24
CA ASP A 64 10.40 -6.03 -8.23
C ASP A 64 11.77 -6.71 -8.40
N LYS A 65 12.58 -6.21 -9.34
CA LYS A 65 13.95 -6.65 -9.57
C LYS A 65 14.82 -6.59 -8.32
N TYR A 66 14.73 -5.52 -7.53
CA TYR A 66 15.55 -5.37 -6.33
C TYR A 66 14.99 -6.12 -5.14
N ILE A 67 13.66 -6.23 -5.00
CA ILE A 67 13.03 -7.06 -3.97
C ILE A 67 13.44 -8.53 -4.13
N GLU A 68 13.50 -9.05 -5.36
CA GLU A 68 14.01 -10.40 -5.61
C GLU A 68 15.49 -10.54 -5.20
N LYS A 69 16.33 -9.57 -5.56
CA LYS A 69 17.75 -9.57 -5.15
C LYS A 69 17.91 -9.57 -3.63
N PHE A 70 17.10 -8.80 -2.91
CA PHE A 70 17.13 -8.75 -1.45
C PHE A 70 16.71 -10.07 -0.82
N LYS A 71 15.67 -10.72 -1.37
CA LYS A 71 15.24 -12.06 -0.94
C LYS A 71 16.34 -13.10 -1.13
N ILE A 72 16.98 -13.14 -2.31
CA ILE A 72 18.07 -14.07 -2.62
C ILE A 72 19.26 -13.85 -1.69
N ALA A 73 19.55 -12.60 -1.34
CA ALA A 73 20.64 -12.25 -0.42
C ALA A 73 20.31 -12.48 1.06
N GLY A 74 19.10 -12.96 1.40
CA GLY A 74 18.66 -13.14 2.79
C GLY A 74 18.54 -11.81 3.56
N CYS A 75 18.32 -10.70 2.86
CA CYS A 75 18.24 -9.37 3.43
C CYS A 75 16.79 -8.87 3.37
N PRO A 76 15.95 -9.14 4.39
CA PRO A 76 14.55 -8.69 4.37
C PRO A 76 14.48 -7.17 4.50
N VAL A 77 13.82 -6.54 3.54
CA VAL A 77 13.61 -5.10 3.47
C VAL A 77 12.14 -4.78 3.78
N HIS A 78 11.92 -3.83 4.68
CA HIS A 78 10.61 -3.27 4.97
C HIS A 78 10.37 -2.02 4.13
N ILE A 79 9.37 -2.04 3.27
CA ILE A 79 9.00 -0.86 2.46
C ILE A 79 8.16 0.07 3.33
N VAL A 80 8.68 1.26 3.59
CA VAL A 80 7.99 2.33 4.29
C VAL A 80 7.28 3.18 3.25
N CYS A 81 5.96 3.22 3.36
CA CYS A 81 5.14 4.12 2.57
C CYS A 81 4.78 5.34 3.44
N ASP A 82 4.92 6.55 2.89
CA ASP A 82 4.30 7.74 3.50
C ASP A 82 2.78 7.51 3.57
N ASP A 83 2.09 8.13 4.53
CA ASP A 83 0.62 8.03 4.67
C ASP A 83 -0.17 8.36 3.38
N ASP A 84 0.47 9.02 2.40
CA ASP A 84 -0.08 9.32 1.06
C ASP A 84 0.22 8.26 0.00
N CYS A 85 1.09 7.30 0.31
CA CYS A 85 1.20 6.03 -0.38
C CYS A 85 0.57 4.99 0.53
N LYS A 86 -0.75 4.82 0.43
CA LYS A 86 -1.31 3.50 0.74
C LYS A 86 -0.42 2.47 0.02
N PRO A 87 -0.18 1.30 0.61
CA PRO A 87 0.28 0.18 -0.20
C PRO A 87 -0.66 0.12 -1.42
N ILE A 88 -0.31 -0.60 -2.47
CA ILE A 88 -1.38 -1.23 -3.24
C ILE A 88 -1.98 -2.32 -2.33
N SER A 89 -2.63 -1.83 -1.30
CA SER A 89 -3.56 -2.39 -0.35
C SER A 89 -4.46 -1.19 -0.20
N ASN A 90 -5.55 -1.22 -0.96
CA ASN A 90 -6.75 -0.54 -0.53
C ASN A 90 -7.03 -1.05 0.88
N SER A 91 -6.41 -0.50 1.93
CA SER A 91 -7.01 -0.54 3.25
C SER A 91 -8.16 0.46 3.15
N VAL A 92 -9.19 0.03 2.43
CA VAL A 92 -10.53 0.34 2.87
C VAL A 92 -10.57 -0.14 4.31
N ASP A 93 -11.08 0.72 5.19
CA ASP A 93 -11.35 0.30 6.54
C ASP A 93 -12.27 -0.92 6.44
N LEU A 94 -11.76 -2.12 6.71
CA LEU A 94 -12.54 -3.34 6.59
C LEU A 94 -13.77 -3.25 7.50
N ASN A 95 -13.67 -2.48 8.60
CA ASN A 95 -14.81 -2.22 9.48
C ASN A 95 -15.94 -1.47 8.78
N PHE A 96 -15.64 -0.61 7.79
CA PHE A 96 -16.70 0.04 7.02
C PHE A 96 -17.52 -1.01 6.24
N PHE A 97 -16.85 -1.88 5.48
CA PHE A 97 -17.56 -2.89 4.70
C PHE A 97 -18.25 -3.93 5.58
N VAL A 98 -17.63 -4.34 6.68
CA VAL A 98 -18.22 -5.28 7.66
C VAL A 98 -19.48 -4.71 8.29
N ASN A 99 -19.57 -3.38 8.44
CA ASN A 99 -20.73 -2.70 9.03
C ASN A 99 -21.66 -2.07 7.98
N ASN A 100 -21.37 -2.20 6.68
CA ASN A 100 -22.16 -1.58 5.62
C ASN A 100 -23.34 -2.49 5.26
N GLN A 101 -24.54 -2.09 5.66
CA GLN A 101 -25.78 -2.84 5.41
C GLN A 101 -26.08 -3.05 3.91
N LEU A 102 -25.70 -2.09 3.05
CA LEU A 102 -25.87 -2.23 1.61
C LEU A 102 -24.94 -3.31 1.05
N PHE A 103 -23.68 -3.33 1.49
CA PHE A 103 -22.71 -4.36 1.10
C PHE A 103 -23.14 -5.76 1.53
N GLU A 104 -23.58 -5.93 2.78
CA GLU A 104 -24.11 -7.20 3.28
C GLU A 104 -25.33 -7.67 2.49
N LYS A 105 -26.28 -6.77 2.24
CA LYS A 105 -27.48 -7.08 1.44
C LYS A 105 -27.13 -7.49 0.02
N THR A 106 -26.24 -6.77 -0.66
CA THR A 106 -25.80 -7.10 -2.02
C THR A 106 -25.08 -8.44 -2.08
N LEU A 107 -24.24 -8.75 -1.08
CA LEU A 107 -23.58 -10.06 -0.96
C LEU A 107 -24.58 -11.20 -0.80
N ASN A 108 -25.51 -11.09 0.15
CA ASN A 108 -26.51 -12.13 0.39
C ASN A 108 -27.39 -12.34 -0.85
N ASN A 109 -27.86 -11.24 -1.47
CA ASN A 109 -28.63 -11.31 -2.70
C ASN A 109 -27.87 -12.05 -3.82
N PHE A 110 -26.56 -11.85 -3.94
CA PHE A 110 -25.75 -12.51 -4.97
C PHE A 110 -25.50 -14.00 -4.66
N LEU A 111 -25.24 -14.33 -3.40
CA LEU A 111 -25.00 -15.72 -2.96
C LEU A 111 -26.25 -16.59 -3.04
N ASP A 112 -27.44 -16.00 -2.87
CA ASP A 112 -28.73 -16.70 -2.97
C ASP A 112 -29.17 -16.97 -4.42
N LEU A 113 -28.43 -16.49 -5.42
CA LEU A 113 -28.77 -16.70 -6.82
C LEU A 113 -28.49 -18.13 -7.27
N ASN A 114 -29.49 -18.76 -7.87
CA ASN A 114 -29.30 -19.96 -8.65
C ASN A 114 -28.91 -19.58 -10.09
N ILE A 115 -27.61 -19.52 -10.34
CA ILE A 115 -27.03 -19.09 -11.63
C ILE A 115 -27.54 -19.95 -12.80
N ASP A 116 -27.71 -21.25 -12.58
CA ASP A 116 -28.13 -22.20 -13.63
C ASP A 116 -29.59 -22.01 -14.06
N MET A 117 -30.38 -21.26 -13.28
CA MET A 117 -31.80 -21.01 -13.54
C MET A 117 -32.06 -19.62 -14.12
N LEU A 118 -31.02 -18.79 -14.30
CA LEU A 118 -31.19 -17.44 -14.81
C LEU A 118 -31.36 -17.44 -16.33
N SER A 119 -32.35 -16.69 -16.83
CA SER A 119 -32.41 -16.34 -18.24
C SER A 119 -31.28 -15.36 -18.59
N ILE A 120 -30.98 -15.22 -19.89
CA ILE A 120 -29.95 -14.27 -20.37
C ILE A 120 -30.25 -12.84 -19.90
N SER A 121 -31.51 -12.41 -19.94
CA SER A 121 -31.89 -11.07 -19.48
C SER A 121 -31.73 -10.94 -17.97
N GLN A 122 -32.14 -11.94 -17.20
CA GLN A 122 -32.00 -11.94 -15.74
C GLN A 122 -30.53 -11.95 -15.31
N ALA A 123 -29.68 -12.68 -16.01
CA ALA A 123 -28.24 -12.69 -15.78
C ALA A 123 -27.63 -11.31 -16.06
N PHE A 124 -28.03 -10.66 -17.16
CA PHE A 124 -27.60 -9.29 -17.46
C PHE A 124 -28.07 -8.30 -16.38
N ASP A 125 -29.34 -8.33 -16.02
CA ASP A 125 -29.92 -7.45 -15.00
C ASP A 125 -29.22 -7.65 -13.65
N THR A 126 -28.91 -8.90 -13.29
CA THR A 126 -28.14 -9.24 -12.09
C THR A 126 -26.77 -8.58 -12.10
N LEU A 127 -26.00 -8.71 -13.20
CA LEU A 127 -24.68 -8.10 -13.31
C LEU A 127 -24.75 -6.57 -13.32
N PHE A 128 -25.76 -6.00 -13.98
CA PHE A 128 -25.98 -4.56 -14.02
C PHE A 128 -26.28 -4.01 -12.62
N ASN A 129 -27.20 -4.64 -11.90
CA ASN A 129 -27.57 -4.25 -10.54
C ASN A 129 -26.39 -4.43 -9.57
N LEU A 130 -25.65 -5.53 -9.68
CA LEU A 130 -24.44 -5.78 -8.88
C LEU A 130 -23.39 -4.67 -9.08
N GLN A 131 -23.15 -4.28 -10.33
CA GLN A 131 -22.24 -3.18 -10.63
C GLN A 131 -22.73 -1.86 -10.05
N HIS A 132 -24.03 -1.57 -10.15
CA HIS A 132 -24.64 -0.37 -9.60
C HIS A 132 -24.49 -0.31 -8.07
N ASP A 133 -24.82 -1.39 -7.37
CA ASP A 133 -24.74 -1.47 -5.91
C ASP A 133 -23.31 -1.27 -5.40
N PHE A 134 -22.33 -1.92 -6.03
CA PHE A 134 -20.93 -1.71 -5.63
C PHE A 134 -20.43 -0.30 -5.90
N LYS A 135 -20.88 0.36 -6.97
CA LYS A 135 -20.57 1.78 -7.20
C LYS A 135 -21.12 2.66 -6.08
N GLN A 136 -22.32 2.36 -5.59
CA GLN A 136 -22.92 3.08 -4.46
C GLN A 136 -22.14 2.85 -3.15
N VAL A 137 -21.78 1.60 -2.83
CA VAL A 137 -20.95 1.30 -1.66
C VAL A 137 -19.61 2.06 -1.74
N MET A 138 -18.97 2.09 -2.90
CA MET A 138 -17.70 2.81 -3.10
C MET A 138 -17.84 4.34 -3.00
N GLN A 139 -19.01 4.89 -3.32
CA GLN A 139 -19.31 6.29 -3.11
C GLN A 139 -19.41 6.61 -1.61
N GLU A 140 -20.10 5.77 -0.83
CA GLU A 140 -20.22 5.93 0.63
C GLU A 140 -18.84 5.87 1.32
N VAL A 141 -17.96 4.94 0.90
CA VAL A 141 -16.56 4.86 1.36
C VAL A 141 -15.80 6.17 1.09
N SER A 142 -16.12 6.85 -0.01
CA SER A 142 -15.44 8.08 -0.44
C SER A 142 -15.93 9.30 0.32
N ASP A 143 -17.20 9.31 0.74
CA ASP A 143 -17.82 10.41 1.47
C ASP A 143 -17.57 10.33 2.97
N GLU A 144 -17.43 9.13 3.54
CA GLU A 144 -17.01 8.95 4.94
C GLU A 144 -15.58 9.47 5.19
N LYS A 145 -14.65 9.26 4.25
CA LYS A 145 -13.27 9.79 4.30
C LYS A 145 -13.19 11.31 4.30
N LYS A 146 -14.25 12.02 3.90
CA LYS A 146 -14.29 13.49 3.86
C LYS A 146 -14.88 14.11 5.12
N ARG A 147 -15.41 13.32 6.06
CA ARG A 147 -15.97 13.87 7.30
C ARG A 147 -14.84 14.40 8.19
N PRO A 148 -14.88 15.67 8.63
CA PRO A 148 -13.90 16.20 9.56
C PRO A 148 -14.00 15.45 10.89
N LEU A 149 -12.84 15.13 11.49
CA LEU A 149 -12.75 14.59 12.84
C LEU A 149 -13.25 15.68 13.80
N VAL A 150 -14.39 15.43 14.45
CA VAL A 150 -14.93 16.24 15.55
C VAL A 150 -14.21 15.90 16.84
#